data_AF-T1GTT1-F1
#
_entry.id   AF-T1GTT1-F1
#
_cell.length_a   1.000
_cell.length_b   1.000
_cell.length_c   1.000
_cell.angle_alpha   90.00
_cell.angle_beta   90.00
_cell.angle_gamma   90.00
#
_symmetry.space_group_name_H-M   'P 1'
#
loop_
_entity.id
_entity.type
_entity.pdbx_description
1 polymer ?
#
loop_
_entity_poly.entity_id
_entity_poly.type
_entity_poly.pdbx_seq_one_letter_code
_entity_poly.pdbx_strand_id
1 'polypeptide(L)'
;HSKFSISNESIASHTINPNVWASELDVGTPLGTSLTQSDVDNLRHFVQDYTFRALIPYVERLIVILNESVTNKKVSKTLFGATKRWFGTNKPGAKNTQNSVVYTHESTELQTRKLGDLYFMFGHYNMAFQAYHQAKRDFNADSAWQYYAGALEMASLSAFMLGTVDKKTYAYMEDAIVCYLTVSKLQNFATRATLLSVDCLKNARLYGEAAKQLIRMTSEESDLRSALLLEQAAYCYLAHNPAMYRKYAFHIVLSGNRYSRAGQRKHAYRCYRQALQIYKNRGWSLAEDHIQYTIGKQAFTLKNIEIACEVFGFLLRSGSMQNAQQQQIFLKEYIQAMNEFLTCHPPVASPLYVPATNVTINMEMKNEIVWQKMEEMLVNSANPKVMVFKPTKNLFTYQNPTVENPLSAHGEPIEIQTKILNGLKTSIFFSNIDLIWELIPDNNEDLEQSTEYATITASPKEALIEGESEVVLNFKVTPKLLGTFRIVGVKGELSCPSNETQSSIKGSLLFETQQIKPTKQNTPIQFDSKLAVKVLPSAPALKICFSQTPKDVLFGEVIPIQISLLNTGAVAKI
;
A
#
# COMPACT_ATOMS: atom_id res chain seq x y z
N HIS A 1 44.74 -19.75 -52.42
CA HIS A 1 45.20 -20.19 -51.08
C HIS A 1 44.79 -19.17 -50.02
N SER A 2 43.70 -19.41 -49.29
CA SER A 2 43.39 -18.68 -48.05
C SER A 2 43.11 -19.70 -46.96
N LYS A 3 44.08 -19.88 -46.07
CA LYS A 3 43.94 -20.75 -44.89
C LYS A 3 43.08 -20.01 -43.87
N PHE A 4 41.82 -20.43 -43.70
CA PHE A 4 41.05 -20.07 -42.51
C PHE A 4 41.55 -20.93 -41.34
N SER A 5 42.33 -20.31 -40.47
CA SER A 5 42.71 -20.84 -39.17
C SER A 5 41.51 -20.72 -38.23
N ILE A 6 40.96 -21.85 -37.80
CA ILE A 6 39.92 -21.89 -36.76
C ILE A 6 40.63 -21.90 -35.41
N SER A 7 40.57 -20.79 -34.68
CA SER A 7 41.04 -20.68 -33.31
C SER A 7 40.05 -21.34 -32.34
N ASN A 8 40.56 -22.22 -31.47
CA ASN A 8 39.82 -23.00 -30.45
C ASN A 8 39.44 -22.19 -29.19
N GLU A 9 39.15 -20.90 -29.30
CA GLU A 9 38.73 -20.10 -28.15
C GLU A 9 37.21 -20.02 -28.06
N SER A 10 36.68 -20.30 -26.87
CA SER A 10 35.25 -20.19 -26.53
C SER A 10 34.76 -18.78 -26.83
N ILE A 11 33.63 -18.65 -27.55
CA ILE A 11 32.97 -17.35 -27.82
C ILE A 11 32.69 -16.55 -26.53
N ALA A 12 32.72 -17.20 -25.35
CA ALA A 12 32.58 -16.55 -24.05
C ALA A 12 33.81 -15.76 -23.55
N SER A 13 35.00 -15.91 -24.16
CA SER A 13 36.23 -15.21 -23.73
C SER A 13 36.58 -13.97 -24.54
N HIS A 14 35.85 -13.67 -25.63
CA HIS A 14 36.01 -12.41 -26.33
C HIS A 14 35.18 -11.33 -25.64
N THR A 15 35.84 -10.26 -25.17
CA THR A 15 35.19 -8.99 -24.88
C THR A 15 34.52 -8.53 -26.17
N ILE A 16 33.22 -8.76 -26.28
CA ILE A 16 32.39 -8.28 -27.38
C ILE A 16 32.60 -6.76 -27.41
N ASN A 17 33.17 -6.27 -28.51
CA ASN A 17 33.38 -4.84 -28.71
C ASN A 17 32.00 -4.14 -28.56
N PRO A 18 31.79 -3.31 -27.52
CA PRO A 18 30.48 -2.72 -27.23
C PRO A 18 30.00 -1.79 -28.35
N ASN A 19 30.87 -1.42 -29.30
CA ASN A 19 30.58 -0.53 -30.40
C ASN A 19 30.09 -1.22 -31.69
N VAL A 20 29.92 -2.54 -31.73
CA VAL A 20 29.43 -3.22 -32.96
C VAL A 20 27.91 -3.02 -33.16
N TRP A 21 27.18 -2.64 -32.11
CA TRP A 21 25.72 -2.47 -32.12
C TRP A 21 25.29 -1.03 -31.83
N ALA A 22 26.25 -0.10 -31.78
CA ALA A 22 26.04 1.31 -31.46
C ALA A 22 25.82 2.18 -32.71
N SER A 23 25.10 1.68 -33.72
CA SER A 23 24.30 2.60 -34.51
C SER A 23 22.97 2.69 -33.78
N GLU A 24 22.65 3.86 -33.26
CA GLU A 24 21.29 4.21 -32.87
C GLU A 24 20.36 3.89 -34.06
N LEU A 25 19.76 2.71 -34.05
CA LEU A 25 18.66 2.40 -34.93
C LEU A 25 17.52 3.29 -34.44
N ASP A 26 17.21 4.33 -35.21
CA ASP A 26 16.04 5.18 -35.03
C ASP A 26 14.84 4.27 -34.71
N VAL A 27 14.38 4.31 -33.45
CA VAL A 27 13.44 3.35 -32.84
C VAL A 27 12.03 3.39 -33.47
N GLY A 28 11.85 4.15 -34.56
CA GLY A 28 10.59 4.31 -35.29
C GLY A 28 10.55 3.74 -36.71
N THR A 29 11.66 3.29 -37.30
CA THR A 29 11.65 2.82 -38.70
C THR A 29 11.45 1.30 -38.74
N PRO A 30 10.36 0.77 -39.32
CA PRO A 30 10.19 -0.67 -39.48
C PRO A 30 11.37 -1.25 -40.28
N LEU A 31 12.00 -2.29 -39.72
CA LEU A 31 13.06 -3.02 -40.41
C LEU A 31 12.52 -3.57 -41.74
N GLY A 32 13.31 -3.45 -42.81
CA GLY A 32 12.92 -3.95 -44.14
C GLY A 32 12.07 -2.99 -44.99
N THR A 33 11.87 -1.74 -44.56
CA THR A 33 11.15 -0.70 -45.34
C THR A 33 11.81 -0.35 -46.68
N SER A 34 13.09 -0.63 -46.85
CA SER A 34 13.81 -0.47 -48.11
C SER A 34 13.78 -1.71 -49.01
N LEU A 35 13.15 -2.81 -48.59
CA LEU A 35 13.00 -4.01 -49.41
C LEU A 35 11.79 -3.85 -50.33
N THR A 36 12.00 -4.06 -51.62
CA THR A 36 10.89 -4.18 -52.55
C THR A 36 10.16 -5.51 -52.35
N GLN A 37 8.93 -5.62 -52.87
CA GLN A 37 8.20 -6.91 -52.86
C GLN A 37 9.02 -8.02 -53.55
N SER A 38 9.77 -7.69 -54.61
CA SER A 38 10.67 -8.63 -55.27
C SER A 38 11.80 -9.09 -54.36
N ASP A 39 12.37 -8.22 -53.53
CA ASP A 39 13.43 -8.60 -52.59
C ASP A 39 12.89 -9.54 -51.51
N VAL A 40 11.68 -9.27 -51.01
CA VAL A 40 10.98 -10.14 -50.05
C VAL A 40 10.72 -11.51 -50.66
N ASP A 41 10.26 -11.57 -51.91
CA ASP A 41 10.00 -12.83 -52.61
C ASP A 41 11.30 -13.57 -52.90
N ASN A 42 12.38 -12.89 -53.32
CA ASN A 42 13.69 -13.50 -53.52
C ASN A 42 14.28 -14.05 -52.22
N LEU A 43 14.16 -13.33 -51.11
CA LEU A 43 14.57 -13.82 -49.79
C LEU A 43 13.77 -15.06 -49.37
N ARG A 44 12.46 -15.10 -49.66
CA ARG A 44 11.63 -16.28 -49.40
C ARG A 44 12.10 -17.48 -50.20
N HIS A 45 12.35 -17.32 -51.51
CA HIS A 45 12.86 -18.38 -52.37
C HIS A 45 14.26 -18.84 -51.92
N PHE A 46 15.15 -17.90 -51.58
CA PHE A 46 16.49 -18.23 -51.08
C PHE A 46 16.42 -19.05 -49.79
N VAL A 47 15.62 -18.63 -48.80
CA VAL A 47 15.49 -19.36 -47.54
C VAL A 47 14.92 -20.77 -47.79
N GLN A 48 13.93 -20.91 -48.67
CA GLN A 48 13.40 -22.22 -49.06
C GLN A 48 14.47 -23.09 -49.74
N ASP A 49 15.13 -22.59 -50.79
CA ASP A 49 16.15 -23.35 -51.52
C ASP A 49 17.35 -23.71 -50.63
N TYR A 50 17.84 -22.79 -49.79
CA TYR A 50 18.91 -23.06 -48.83
C TYR A 50 18.48 -24.16 -47.84
N THR A 51 17.25 -24.10 -47.33
CA THR A 51 16.75 -25.08 -46.35
C THR A 51 16.66 -26.47 -46.96
N PHE A 52 16.03 -26.60 -48.13
CA PHE A 52 15.79 -27.90 -48.77
C PHE A 52 17.03 -28.49 -49.44
N ARG A 53 17.85 -27.66 -50.10
CA ARG A 53 18.98 -28.15 -50.91
C ARG A 53 20.29 -28.22 -50.15
N ALA A 54 20.45 -27.44 -49.08
CA ALA A 54 21.72 -27.37 -48.33
C ALA A 54 21.57 -27.81 -46.88
N LEU A 55 20.69 -27.15 -46.10
CA LEU A 55 20.65 -27.34 -44.65
C LEU A 55 20.17 -28.74 -44.26
N ILE A 56 19.01 -29.19 -44.77
CA ILE A 56 18.46 -30.52 -44.44
C ILE A 56 19.44 -31.63 -44.86
N PRO A 57 19.92 -31.70 -46.12
CA PRO A 57 20.87 -32.75 -46.54
C PRO A 57 22.17 -32.76 -45.73
N TYR A 58 22.67 -31.58 -45.35
CA TYR A 58 23.86 -31.47 -44.50
C TYR A 58 23.60 -32.07 -43.11
N VAL A 59 22.47 -31.74 -42.49
CA VAL A 59 22.12 -32.26 -41.16
C VAL A 59 21.87 -33.78 -41.20
N GLU A 60 21.18 -34.30 -42.21
CA GLU A 60 20.99 -35.74 -42.40
C GLU A 60 22.33 -36.47 -42.47
N ARG A 61 23.27 -35.97 -43.30
CA ARG A 61 24.61 -36.54 -43.39
C ARG A 61 25.34 -36.47 -42.05
N LEU A 62 25.23 -35.37 -41.33
CA LEU A 62 25.86 -35.19 -40.02
C LEU A 62 25.28 -36.16 -38.98
N ILE A 63 23.97 -36.40 -39.00
CA ILE A 63 23.30 -37.39 -38.14
C ILE A 63 23.84 -38.79 -38.42
N VAL A 64 23.98 -39.19 -39.69
CA VAL A 64 24.55 -40.49 -40.07
C VAL A 64 25.97 -40.66 -39.51
N ILE A 65 26.84 -39.68 -39.76
CA ILE A 65 28.24 -39.71 -39.29
C ILE A 65 28.31 -39.82 -37.76
N LEU A 66 27.52 -39.01 -37.04
CA LEU A 66 27.49 -39.03 -35.58
C LEU A 66 26.96 -40.37 -35.05
N ASN A 67 25.93 -40.94 -35.68
CA ASN A 67 25.33 -42.20 -35.24
C ASN A 67 26.28 -43.39 -35.44
N GLU A 68 27.01 -43.42 -36.56
CA GLU A 68 28.08 -44.41 -36.79
C GLU A 68 29.18 -44.30 -35.73
N SER A 69 29.64 -43.09 -35.44
CA SER A 69 30.69 -42.85 -34.43
C SER A 69 30.26 -43.31 -33.02
N VAL A 70 29.03 -42.98 -32.62
CA VAL A 70 28.47 -43.37 -31.31
C VAL A 70 28.26 -44.89 -31.22
N THR A 71 27.82 -45.54 -32.31
CA THR A 71 27.54 -46.98 -32.34
C THR A 71 28.82 -47.82 -32.32
N ASN A 72 29.85 -47.42 -33.07
CA ASN A 72 31.13 -48.15 -33.14
C ASN A 72 31.86 -48.24 -31.78
N LYS A 73 31.57 -47.33 -30.84
CA LYS A 73 32.04 -47.39 -29.44
C LYS A 73 31.51 -48.60 -28.65
N LYS A 74 30.34 -49.16 -28.98
CA LYS A 74 29.78 -50.32 -28.25
C LYS A 74 30.70 -51.55 -28.33
N VAL A 75 31.58 -51.61 -29.32
CA VAL A 75 32.54 -52.71 -29.50
C VAL A 75 33.87 -52.46 -28.74
N SER A 76 34.30 -51.21 -28.58
CA SER A 76 35.63 -50.88 -28.01
C SER A 76 35.71 -50.83 -26.48
N LYS A 77 34.61 -50.51 -25.77
CA LYS A 77 34.58 -50.51 -24.29
C LYS A 77 34.70 -51.92 -23.68
N THR A 78 34.34 -52.97 -24.42
CA THR A 78 34.37 -54.37 -23.96
C THR A 78 35.78 -54.95 -23.77
N LEU A 79 36.82 -54.30 -24.31
CA LEU A 79 38.20 -54.84 -24.28
C LEU A 79 39.16 -54.07 -23.35
N PHE A 80 38.84 -52.85 -22.91
CA PHE A 80 39.79 -51.99 -22.17
C PHE A 80 39.33 -51.52 -20.78
N GLY A 81 38.16 -51.93 -20.31
CA GLY A 81 37.65 -51.55 -18.98
C GLY A 81 38.34 -52.21 -17.78
N ALA A 82 39.12 -53.28 -17.99
CA ALA A 82 39.69 -54.09 -16.91
C ALA A 82 41.04 -53.60 -16.36
N THR A 83 41.75 -52.68 -17.01
CA THR A 83 43.12 -52.30 -16.60
C THR A 83 43.23 -50.93 -15.92
N LYS A 84 42.18 -50.10 -15.92
CA LYS A 84 42.23 -48.77 -15.28
C LYS A 84 42.03 -48.79 -13.76
N ARG A 85 41.67 -49.93 -13.17
CA ARG A 85 41.48 -50.09 -11.71
C ARG A 85 42.76 -50.41 -10.93
N TRP A 86 43.91 -50.63 -11.59
CA TRP A 86 45.14 -51.06 -10.90
C TRP A 86 46.22 -49.96 -10.75
N PHE A 87 46.06 -48.78 -11.35
CA PHE A 87 47.07 -47.70 -11.30
C PHE A 87 46.51 -46.34 -10.85
N GLY A 88 45.55 -46.35 -9.93
CA GLY A 88 45.06 -45.14 -9.27
C GLY A 88 45.87 -44.84 -8.00
N THR A 89 46.98 -44.11 -8.14
CA THR A 89 47.77 -43.60 -7.01
C THR A 89 46.96 -42.54 -6.26
N ASN A 90 46.53 -42.86 -5.05
CA ASN A 90 45.99 -41.89 -4.09
C ASN A 90 47.07 -40.86 -3.74
N LYS A 91 46.94 -39.63 -4.23
CA LYS A 91 47.57 -38.45 -3.59
C LYS A 91 46.59 -37.87 -2.56
N PRO A 92 46.90 -37.92 -1.25
CA PRO A 92 46.09 -37.25 -0.25
C PRO A 92 46.37 -35.73 -0.32
N GLY A 93 45.33 -34.93 -0.57
CA GLY A 93 45.40 -33.46 -0.44
C GLY A 93 44.83 -32.62 -1.59
N ALA A 94 44.26 -33.20 -2.64
CA ALA A 94 43.62 -32.40 -3.68
C ALA A 94 42.25 -31.89 -3.22
N LYS A 95 42.11 -30.55 -3.09
CA LYS A 95 40.81 -29.90 -2.93
C LYS A 95 39.88 -30.38 -4.05
N ASN A 96 38.74 -30.95 -3.66
CA ASN A 96 37.77 -31.57 -4.56
C ASN A 96 37.24 -30.53 -5.55
N THR A 97 37.87 -30.43 -6.73
CA THR A 97 37.49 -29.45 -7.76
C THR A 97 36.30 -30.05 -8.52
N GLN A 98 35.09 -29.71 -8.08
CA GLN A 98 33.85 -30.08 -8.75
C GLN A 98 33.87 -29.51 -10.18
N ASN A 99 33.49 -30.32 -11.19
CA ASN A 99 33.54 -30.00 -12.63
C ASN A 99 34.95 -29.93 -13.27
N SER A 100 35.88 -30.80 -12.88
CA SER A 100 37.22 -30.90 -13.48
C SER A 100 37.28 -31.62 -14.85
N VAL A 101 36.22 -32.32 -15.24
CA VAL A 101 36.17 -33.10 -16.49
C VAL A 101 35.83 -32.19 -17.67
N VAL A 102 36.79 -32.01 -18.57
CA VAL A 102 36.63 -31.28 -19.84
C VAL A 102 36.62 -32.30 -20.98
N TYR A 103 35.51 -32.36 -21.71
CA TYR A 103 35.40 -33.18 -22.91
C TYR A 103 35.89 -32.40 -24.13
N THR A 104 36.65 -33.07 -25.01
CA THR A 104 36.94 -32.54 -26.34
C THR A 104 35.70 -32.68 -27.24
N HIS A 105 35.55 -31.82 -28.26
CA HIS A 105 34.42 -31.88 -29.20
C HIS A 105 34.29 -33.23 -29.94
N GLU A 106 35.38 -34.00 -29.98
CA GLU A 106 35.44 -35.33 -30.59
C GLU A 106 35.08 -36.45 -29.60
N SER A 107 34.87 -36.14 -28.32
CA SER A 107 34.48 -37.16 -27.35
C SER A 107 33.13 -37.76 -27.75
N THR A 108 33.05 -39.07 -27.64
CA THR A 108 31.83 -39.81 -27.99
C THR A 108 30.63 -39.37 -27.14
N GLU A 109 30.86 -38.90 -25.93
CA GLU A 109 29.88 -38.36 -24.99
C GLU A 109 29.29 -37.04 -25.53
N LEU A 110 30.15 -36.11 -25.98
CA LEU A 110 29.69 -34.85 -26.61
C LEU A 110 29.11 -35.08 -27.99
N GLN A 111 29.60 -36.06 -28.75
CA GLN A 111 28.98 -36.46 -30.03
C GLN A 111 27.58 -37.05 -29.80
N THR A 112 27.39 -37.87 -28.78
CA THR A 112 26.06 -38.39 -28.39
C THR A 112 25.13 -37.24 -27.99
N ARG A 113 25.64 -36.27 -27.22
CA ARG A 113 24.89 -35.06 -26.86
C ARG A 113 24.48 -34.25 -28.09
N LYS A 114 25.44 -33.97 -28.99
CA LYS A 114 25.23 -33.23 -30.24
C LYS A 114 24.21 -33.93 -31.15
N LEU A 115 24.26 -35.26 -31.23
CA LEU A 115 23.27 -36.05 -31.95
C LEU A 115 21.87 -35.86 -31.36
N GLY A 116 21.75 -35.85 -30.02
CA GLY A 116 20.51 -35.51 -29.33
C GLY A 116 20.01 -34.09 -29.65
N ASP A 117 20.90 -33.10 -29.66
CA ASP A 117 20.57 -31.70 -29.99
C ASP A 117 20.05 -31.56 -31.43
N LEU A 118 20.67 -32.25 -32.40
CA LEU A 118 20.17 -32.30 -33.78
C LEU A 118 18.78 -32.95 -33.86
N TYR A 119 18.58 -34.09 -33.19
CA TYR A 119 17.25 -34.73 -33.16
C TYR A 119 16.19 -33.81 -32.54
N PHE A 120 16.53 -33.09 -31.46
CA PHE A 120 15.60 -32.18 -30.81
C PHE A 120 15.23 -30.99 -31.72
N MET A 121 16.21 -30.36 -32.37
CA MET A 121 15.99 -29.23 -33.29
C MET A 121 15.11 -29.59 -34.48
N PHE A 122 15.19 -30.84 -34.96
CA PHE A 122 14.40 -31.34 -36.10
C PHE A 122 13.11 -32.06 -35.67
N GLY A 123 12.71 -31.96 -34.39
CA GLY A 123 11.43 -32.50 -33.91
C GLY A 123 11.40 -34.02 -33.71
N HIS A 124 12.55 -34.71 -33.82
CA HIS A 124 12.68 -36.14 -33.55
C HIS A 124 12.83 -36.42 -32.04
N TYR A 125 11.86 -35.99 -31.24
CA TYR A 125 11.96 -35.96 -29.77
C TYR A 125 12.19 -37.33 -29.11
N ASN A 126 11.66 -38.42 -29.68
CA ASN A 126 11.93 -39.77 -29.18
C ASN A 126 13.42 -40.14 -29.33
N MET A 127 14.02 -39.84 -30.49
CA MET A 127 15.44 -40.10 -30.73
C MET A 127 16.33 -39.18 -29.87
N ALA A 128 15.92 -37.93 -29.71
CA ALA A 128 16.57 -36.99 -28.81
C ALA A 128 16.59 -37.50 -27.37
N PHE A 129 15.44 -37.97 -26.86
CA PHE A 129 15.32 -38.57 -25.53
C PHE A 129 16.30 -39.72 -25.32
N GLN A 130 16.38 -40.65 -26.27
CA GLN A 130 17.29 -41.80 -26.18
C GLN A 130 18.76 -41.36 -26.14
N ALA A 131 19.14 -40.41 -27.01
CA ALA A 131 20.49 -39.85 -27.04
C ALA A 131 20.86 -39.15 -25.72
N TYR A 132 19.99 -38.30 -25.18
CA TYR A 132 20.24 -37.63 -23.90
C TYR A 132 20.21 -38.59 -22.71
N HIS A 133 19.34 -39.60 -22.73
CA HIS A 133 19.29 -40.63 -21.70
C HIS A 133 20.58 -41.46 -21.66
N GLN A 134 21.20 -41.71 -22.82
CA GLN A 134 22.53 -42.31 -22.88
C GLN A 134 23.61 -41.33 -22.39
N ALA A 135 23.63 -40.10 -22.90
CA ALA A 135 24.61 -39.09 -22.53
C ALA A 135 24.65 -38.83 -21.02
N LYS A 136 23.50 -38.74 -20.34
CA LYS A 136 23.48 -38.55 -18.88
C LYS A 136 24.15 -39.70 -18.12
N ARG A 137 24.08 -40.95 -18.62
CA ARG A 137 24.69 -42.11 -17.94
C ARG A 137 26.21 -42.03 -18.02
N ASP A 138 26.72 -41.67 -19.20
CA ASP A 138 28.15 -41.50 -19.41
C ASP A 138 28.68 -40.30 -18.59
N PHE A 139 28.01 -39.13 -18.63
CA PHE A 139 28.42 -37.98 -17.82
C PHE A 139 28.36 -38.23 -16.30
N ASN A 140 27.38 -38.98 -15.82
CA ASN A 140 27.30 -39.36 -14.41
C ASN A 140 28.44 -40.31 -14.00
N ALA A 141 28.78 -41.28 -14.87
CA ALA A 141 29.89 -42.20 -14.62
C ALA A 141 31.23 -41.48 -14.45
N ASP A 142 31.42 -40.38 -15.18
CA ASP A 142 32.61 -39.56 -15.13
C ASP A 142 32.54 -38.42 -14.08
N SER A 143 31.43 -38.31 -13.33
CA SER A 143 31.19 -37.20 -12.39
C SER A 143 31.28 -35.81 -13.05
N ALA A 144 30.90 -35.71 -14.33
CA ALA A 144 30.89 -34.49 -15.11
C ALA A 144 29.56 -33.72 -14.92
N TRP A 145 29.37 -33.17 -13.72
CA TRP A 145 28.06 -32.74 -13.20
C TRP A 145 27.35 -31.67 -14.05
N GLN A 146 28.06 -30.69 -14.59
CA GLN A 146 27.45 -29.69 -15.48
C GLN A 146 26.86 -30.32 -16.76
N TYR A 147 27.59 -31.25 -17.38
CA TYR A 147 27.13 -31.96 -18.58
C TYR A 147 26.00 -32.94 -18.24
N TYR A 148 26.10 -33.61 -17.09
CA TYR A 148 25.06 -34.48 -16.56
C TYR A 148 23.73 -33.73 -16.37
N ALA A 149 23.75 -32.57 -15.71
CA ALA A 149 22.57 -31.74 -15.51
C ALA A 149 21.96 -31.28 -16.84
N GLY A 150 22.79 -30.88 -17.83
CA GLY A 150 22.30 -30.51 -19.16
C GLY A 150 21.68 -31.67 -19.93
N ALA A 151 22.21 -32.88 -19.77
CA ALA A 151 21.66 -34.11 -20.34
C ALA A 151 20.30 -34.47 -19.71
N LEU A 152 20.18 -34.37 -18.39
CA LEU A 152 18.92 -34.56 -17.68
C LEU A 152 17.84 -33.55 -18.11
N GLU A 153 18.20 -32.27 -18.19
CA GLU A 153 17.30 -31.19 -18.60
C GLU A 153 16.69 -31.50 -19.98
N MET A 154 17.53 -31.78 -20.98
CA MET A 154 17.03 -32.05 -22.32
C MET A 154 16.33 -33.41 -22.46
N ALA A 155 16.70 -34.42 -21.68
CA ALA A 155 15.94 -35.66 -21.63
C ALA A 155 14.52 -35.40 -21.12
N SER A 156 14.36 -34.61 -20.06
CA SER A 156 13.05 -34.22 -19.55
C SER A 156 12.25 -33.41 -20.59
N LEU A 157 12.87 -32.41 -21.23
CA LEU A 157 12.22 -31.62 -22.28
C LEU A 157 11.84 -32.44 -23.51
N SER A 158 12.66 -33.41 -23.90
CA SER A 158 12.33 -34.30 -25.03
C SER A 158 11.09 -35.14 -24.73
N ALA A 159 10.96 -35.66 -23.50
CA ALA A 159 9.76 -36.37 -23.08
C ALA A 159 8.52 -35.46 -23.01
N PHE A 160 8.72 -34.20 -22.60
CA PHE A 160 7.66 -33.17 -22.60
C PHE A 160 7.16 -32.87 -24.02
N MET A 161 8.06 -32.58 -24.95
CA MET A 161 7.71 -32.30 -26.35
C MET A 161 7.05 -33.50 -27.05
N LEU A 162 7.40 -34.73 -26.65
CA LEU A 162 6.77 -35.95 -27.15
C LEU A 162 5.36 -36.19 -26.56
N GLY A 163 5.01 -35.53 -25.46
CA GLY A 163 3.76 -35.76 -24.73
C GLY A 163 3.75 -37.04 -23.88
N THR A 164 4.93 -37.61 -23.58
CA THR A 164 5.08 -38.89 -22.84
C THR A 164 5.68 -38.68 -21.45
N VAL A 165 5.35 -37.59 -20.79
CA VAL A 165 5.90 -37.25 -19.47
C VAL A 165 5.38 -38.20 -18.40
N ASP A 166 6.26 -38.56 -17.48
CA ASP A 166 6.00 -39.44 -16.35
C ASP A 166 6.72 -38.94 -15.08
N LYS A 167 6.55 -39.64 -13.97
CA LYS A 167 7.19 -39.27 -12.70
C LYS A 167 8.73 -39.23 -12.80
N LYS A 168 9.34 -40.09 -13.62
CA LYS A 168 10.80 -40.16 -13.77
C LYS A 168 11.36 -38.97 -14.55
N THR A 169 10.67 -38.55 -15.60
CA THR A 169 11.07 -37.41 -16.43
C THR A 169 10.90 -36.08 -15.71
N TYR A 170 9.91 -35.94 -14.82
CA TYR A 170 9.88 -34.83 -13.86
C TYR A 170 11.07 -34.87 -12.90
N ALA A 171 11.41 -36.05 -12.37
CA ALA A 171 12.56 -36.20 -11.49
C ALA A 171 13.89 -35.82 -12.19
N TYR A 172 14.04 -36.09 -13.49
CA TYR A 172 15.23 -35.66 -14.22
C TYR A 172 15.40 -34.14 -14.24
N MET A 173 14.33 -33.39 -14.43
CA MET A 173 14.41 -31.93 -14.40
C MET A 173 14.72 -31.43 -12.99
N GLU A 174 14.09 -32.02 -11.97
CA GLU A 174 14.37 -31.71 -10.57
C GLU A 174 15.83 -31.98 -10.19
N ASP A 175 16.36 -33.15 -10.58
CA ASP A 175 17.75 -33.54 -10.39
C ASP A 175 18.70 -32.58 -11.11
N ALA A 176 18.35 -32.12 -12.32
CA ALA A 176 19.14 -31.14 -13.06
C ALA A 176 19.19 -29.79 -12.32
N ILE A 177 18.05 -29.30 -11.82
CA ILE A 177 17.97 -28.05 -11.05
C ILE A 177 18.84 -28.15 -9.79
N VAL A 178 18.70 -29.24 -9.02
CA VAL A 178 19.49 -29.47 -7.80
C VAL A 178 20.98 -29.57 -8.14
N CYS A 179 21.34 -30.31 -9.19
CA CYS A 179 22.73 -30.46 -9.62
C CYS A 179 23.35 -29.11 -10.03
N TYR A 180 22.64 -28.28 -10.79
CA TYR A 180 23.10 -26.94 -11.12
C TYR A 180 23.26 -26.06 -9.89
N LEU A 181 22.29 -26.09 -8.97
CA LEU A 181 22.25 -25.20 -7.81
C LEU A 181 23.30 -25.58 -6.75
N THR A 182 23.37 -26.85 -6.37
CA THR A 182 24.13 -27.29 -5.18
C THR A 182 25.50 -27.87 -5.54
N VAL A 183 25.58 -28.67 -6.61
CA VAL A 183 26.82 -29.36 -7.00
C VAL A 183 27.69 -28.48 -7.88
N SER A 184 27.11 -27.89 -8.93
CA SER A 184 27.85 -27.05 -9.87
C SER A 184 27.92 -25.58 -9.46
N LYS A 185 27.05 -25.14 -8.52
CA LYS A 185 26.94 -23.73 -8.07
C LYS A 185 26.72 -22.74 -9.22
N LEU A 186 25.99 -23.17 -10.24
CA LEU A 186 25.67 -22.42 -11.45
C LEU A 186 24.25 -21.87 -11.38
N GLN A 187 24.08 -20.78 -10.63
CA GLN A 187 22.77 -20.24 -10.28
C GLN A 187 21.92 -19.84 -11.50
N ASN A 188 22.54 -19.26 -12.53
CA ASN A 188 21.84 -18.89 -13.78
C ASN A 188 21.29 -20.12 -14.53
N PHE A 189 22.06 -21.21 -14.56
CA PHE A 189 21.61 -22.46 -15.17
C PHE A 189 20.47 -23.09 -14.37
N ALA A 190 20.58 -23.09 -13.04
CA ALA A 190 19.51 -23.56 -12.16
C ALA A 190 18.21 -22.75 -12.32
N THR A 191 18.32 -21.42 -12.46
CA THR A 191 17.14 -20.57 -12.71
C THR A 191 16.52 -20.87 -14.07
N ARG A 192 17.33 -20.98 -15.15
CA ARG A 192 16.84 -21.35 -16.48
C ARG A 192 16.12 -22.71 -16.49
N ALA A 193 16.74 -23.74 -15.91
CA ALA A 193 16.15 -25.07 -15.79
C ALA A 193 14.85 -25.03 -14.96
N THR A 194 14.80 -24.24 -13.90
CA THR A 194 13.59 -24.04 -13.09
C THR A 194 12.45 -23.43 -13.90
N LEU A 195 12.71 -22.40 -14.71
CA LEU A 195 11.68 -21.77 -15.53
C LEU A 195 11.10 -22.76 -16.56
N LEU A 196 11.96 -23.54 -17.21
CA LEU A 196 11.54 -24.60 -18.14
C LEU A 196 10.72 -25.69 -17.43
N SER A 197 11.17 -26.13 -16.25
CA SER A 197 10.46 -27.10 -15.41
C SER A 197 9.07 -26.62 -15.01
N VAL A 198 8.94 -25.34 -14.65
CA VAL A 198 7.67 -24.74 -14.24
C VAL A 198 6.63 -24.81 -15.35
N ASP A 199 7.01 -24.58 -16.60
CA ASP A 199 6.09 -24.69 -17.73
C ASP A 199 5.64 -26.15 -17.94
N CYS A 200 6.56 -27.12 -17.83
CA CYS A 200 6.23 -28.54 -17.87
C CYS A 200 5.26 -28.95 -16.74
N LEU A 201 5.48 -28.46 -15.51
CA LEU A 201 4.64 -28.76 -14.35
C LEU A 201 3.27 -28.09 -14.45
N LYS A 202 3.20 -26.85 -14.93
CA LYS A 202 1.94 -26.12 -15.14
C LYS A 202 1.08 -26.80 -16.20
N ASN A 203 1.68 -27.30 -17.28
CA ASN A 203 0.96 -28.08 -18.30
C ASN A 203 0.27 -29.32 -17.69
N ALA A 204 0.95 -30.00 -16.76
CA ALA A 204 0.38 -31.12 -16.01
C ALA A 204 -0.46 -30.73 -14.78
N ARG A 205 -0.76 -29.44 -14.60
CA ARG A 205 -1.53 -28.90 -13.46
C ARG A 205 -0.89 -29.16 -12.09
N LEU A 206 0.41 -29.43 -12.03
CA LEU A 206 1.20 -29.62 -10.81
C LEU A 206 1.68 -28.28 -10.24
N TYR A 207 0.75 -27.34 -10.05
CA TYR A 207 1.06 -25.97 -9.64
C TYR A 207 1.76 -25.86 -8.28
N GLY A 208 1.48 -26.80 -7.36
CA GLY A 208 2.12 -26.84 -6.05
C GLY A 208 3.62 -27.13 -6.14
N GLU A 209 4.03 -28.04 -7.02
CA GLU A 209 5.45 -28.36 -7.24
C GLU A 209 6.16 -27.23 -8.00
N ALA A 210 5.50 -26.63 -8.99
CA ALA A 210 6.03 -25.47 -9.71
C ALA A 210 6.33 -24.30 -8.77
N ALA A 211 5.40 -24.00 -7.84
CA ALA A 211 5.60 -22.95 -6.84
C ALA A 211 6.82 -23.24 -5.94
N LYS A 212 7.00 -24.49 -5.48
CA LYS A 212 8.14 -24.87 -4.64
C LYS A 212 9.47 -24.68 -5.35
N GLN A 213 9.56 -25.07 -6.63
CA GLN A 213 10.78 -24.87 -7.42
C GLN A 213 11.13 -23.39 -7.57
N LEU A 214 10.15 -22.53 -7.87
CA LEU A 214 10.34 -21.09 -7.97
C LEU A 214 10.83 -20.47 -6.66
N ILE A 215 10.19 -20.82 -5.53
CA ILE A 215 10.55 -20.29 -4.20
C ILE A 215 11.98 -20.69 -3.82
N ARG A 216 12.40 -21.93 -4.11
CA ARG A 216 13.77 -22.40 -3.83
C ARG A 216 14.84 -21.58 -4.54
N MET A 217 14.51 -20.98 -5.69
CA MET A 217 15.45 -20.17 -6.47
C MET A 217 15.58 -18.73 -5.99
N THR A 218 14.85 -18.34 -4.93
CA THR A 218 14.95 -17.01 -4.33
C THR A 218 16.19 -16.90 -3.43
N SER A 219 16.87 -15.76 -3.47
CA SER A 219 18.01 -15.43 -2.60
C SER A 219 18.06 -13.93 -2.31
N GLU A 220 18.86 -13.53 -1.33
CA GLU A 220 19.07 -12.11 -1.00
C GLU A 220 20.07 -11.41 -1.92
N GLU A 221 20.81 -12.18 -2.73
CA GLU A 221 21.83 -11.67 -3.67
C GLU A 221 21.20 -10.94 -4.86
N SER A 222 19.94 -11.23 -5.18
CA SER A 222 19.23 -10.62 -6.30
C SER A 222 17.76 -10.40 -5.95
N ASP A 223 17.45 -9.22 -5.44
CA ASP A 223 16.09 -8.83 -5.05
C ASP A 223 15.11 -8.86 -6.24
N LEU A 224 15.52 -8.41 -7.43
CA LEU A 224 14.66 -8.41 -8.62
C LEU A 224 14.27 -9.82 -9.08
N ARG A 225 15.26 -10.73 -9.19
CA ARG A 225 14.99 -12.12 -9.57
C ARG A 225 14.10 -12.80 -8.56
N SER A 226 14.40 -12.63 -7.27
CA SER A 226 13.58 -13.18 -6.19
C SER A 226 12.14 -12.66 -6.23
N ALA A 227 11.94 -11.37 -6.50
CA ALA A 227 10.61 -10.77 -6.65
C ALA A 227 9.79 -11.42 -7.77
N LEU A 228 10.40 -11.58 -8.95
CA LEU A 228 9.77 -12.21 -10.12
C LEU A 228 9.38 -13.66 -9.82
N LEU A 229 10.29 -14.45 -9.25
CA LEU A 229 10.04 -15.86 -8.92
C LEU A 229 8.95 -16.02 -7.86
N LEU A 230 8.93 -15.18 -6.83
CA LEU A 230 7.88 -15.16 -5.81
C LEU A 230 6.52 -14.79 -6.38
N GLU A 231 6.47 -13.82 -7.30
CA GLU A 231 5.22 -13.44 -7.98
C GLU A 231 4.69 -14.61 -8.85
N GLN A 232 5.55 -15.26 -9.62
CA GLN A 232 5.15 -16.44 -10.40
C GLN A 232 4.73 -17.61 -9.50
N ALA A 233 5.39 -17.81 -8.35
CA ALA A 233 4.99 -18.81 -7.37
C ALA A 233 3.62 -18.50 -6.76
N ALA A 234 3.33 -17.22 -6.49
CA ALA A 234 2.01 -16.77 -6.04
C ALA A 234 0.94 -17.16 -7.07
N TYR A 235 1.12 -16.84 -8.36
CA TYR A 235 0.15 -17.20 -9.39
C TYR A 235 -0.04 -18.72 -9.54
N CYS A 236 0.99 -19.53 -9.29
CA CYS A 236 0.84 -20.98 -9.22
C CYS A 236 -0.11 -21.39 -8.07
N TYR A 237 -0.01 -20.78 -6.88
CA TYR A 237 -0.95 -21.04 -5.78
C TYR A 237 -2.38 -20.60 -6.09
N LEU A 238 -2.55 -19.54 -6.88
CA LEU A 238 -3.86 -19.08 -7.34
C LEU A 238 -4.47 -20.07 -8.34
N ALA A 239 -3.67 -20.60 -9.26
CA ALA A 239 -4.09 -21.59 -10.28
C ALA A 239 -4.25 -23.02 -9.74
N HIS A 240 -3.77 -23.30 -8.53
CA HIS A 240 -3.92 -24.58 -7.86
C HIS A 240 -5.41 -24.97 -7.70
N ASN A 241 -5.73 -26.27 -7.70
CA ASN A 241 -7.07 -26.77 -7.43
C ASN A 241 -7.10 -27.63 -6.14
N PRO A 242 -7.73 -27.18 -5.04
CA PRO A 242 -8.41 -25.90 -4.87
C PRO A 242 -7.42 -24.71 -4.78
N ALA A 243 -7.90 -23.50 -5.11
CA ALA A 243 -7.09 -22.29 -5.10
C ALA A 243 -6.60 -21.95 -3.68
N MET A 244 -5.30 -21.68 -3.53
CA MET A 244 -4.66 -21.41 -2.24
C MET A 244 -4.48 -19.91 -1.99
N TYR A 245 -5.59 -19.17 -1.85
CA TYR A 245 -5.60 -17.70 -1.73
C TYR A 245 -4.66 -17.14 -0.65
N ARG A 246 -4.55 -17.80 0.51
CA ARG A 246 -3.64 -17.38 1.58
C ARG A 246 -2.18 -17.47 1.18
N LYS A 247 -1.79 -18.56 0.50
CA LYS A 247 -0.42 -18.71 -0.01
C LYS A 247 -0.15 -17.72 -1.14
N TYR A 248 -1.10 -17.50 -2.04
CA TYR A 248 -1.01 -16.45 -3.05
C TYR A 248 -0.74 -15.09 -2.42
N ALA A 249 -1.59 -14.66 -1.48
CA ALA A 249 -1.50 -13.34 -0.86
C ALA A 249 -0.20 -13.18 -0.04
N PHE A 250 0.25 -14.24 0.64
CA PHE A 250 1.53 -14.22 1.34
C PHE A 250 2.72 -14.01 0.39
N HIS A 251 2.79 -14.76 -0.71
CA HIS A 251 3.91 -14.68 -1.65
C HIS A 251 3.89 -13.40 -2.49
N ILE A 252 2.70 -12.83 -2.80
CA ILE A 252 2.61 -11.55 -3.50
C ILE A 252 3.08 -10.39 -2.61
N VAL A 253 2.85 -10.44 -1.28
CA VAL A 253 3.40 -9.48 -0.32
C VAL A 253 4.94 -9.59 -0.26
N LEU A 254 5.49 -10.81 -0.21
CA LEU A 254 6.94 -11.02 -0.23
C LEU A 254 7.57 -10.52 -1.54
N SER A 255 6.91 -10.77 -2.67
CA SER A 255 7.33 -10.25 -3.97
C SER A 255 7.32 -8.72 -3.98
N GLY A 256 6.26 -8.08 -3.47
CA GLY A 256 6.16 -6.63 -3.35
C GLY A 256 7.30 -6.02 -2.53
N ASN A 257 7.68 -6.64 -1.42
CA ASN A 257 8.82 -6.22 -0.61
C ASN A 257 10.14 -6.30 -1.41
N ARG A 258 10.39 -7.43 -2.10
CA ARG A 258 11.59 -7.62 -2.92
C ARG A 258 11.64 -6.64 -4.11
N TYR A 259 10.51 -6.36 -4.76
CA TYR A 259 10.43 -5.31 -5.79
C TYR A 259 10.76 -3.93 -5.22
N SER A 260 10.27 -3.60 -4.02
CA SER A 260 10.60 -2.33 -3.36
C SER A 260 12.10 -2.20 -3.10
N ARG A 261 12.74 -3.26 -2.59
CA ARG A 261 14.19 -3.31 -2.39
C ARG A 261 14.98 -3.19 -3.70
N ALA A 262 14.47 -3.76 -4.79
CA ALA A 262 15.03 -3.63 -6.13
C ALA A 262 14.75 -2.28 -6.83
N GLY A 263 14.11 -1.31 -6.14
CA GLY A 263 13.75 -0.01 -6.72
C GLY A 263 12.55 -0.03 -7.66
N GLN A 264 11.89 -1.18 -7.86
CA GLN A 264 10.77 -1.38 -8.78
C GLN A 264 9.42 -1.01 -8.12
N ARG A 265 9.25 0.28 -7.82
CA ARG A 265 8.11 0.81 -7.04
C ARG A 265 6.74 0.54 -7.65
N LYS A 266 6.60 0.63 -8.99
CA LYS A 266 5.34 0.33 -9.69
C LYS A 266 4.92 -1.13 -9.51
N HIS A 267 5.88 -2.05 -9.59
CA HIS A 267 5.63 -3.48 -9.36
C HIS A 267 5.31 -3.75 -7.88
N ALA A 268 6.05 -3.14 -6.95
CA ALA A 268 5.75 -3.23 -5.53
C ALA A 268 4.31 -2.78 -5.22
N TYR A 269 3.92 -1.58 -5.68
CA TYR A 269 2.57 -1.05 -5.54
C TYR A 269 1.50 -1.99 -6.10
N ARG A 270 1.69 -2.53 -7.30
CA ARG A 270 0.79 -3.53 -7.90
C ARG A 270 0.63 -4.77 -7.02
N CYS A 271 1.74 -5.34 -6.55
CA CYS A 271 1.73 -6.54 -5.71
C CYS A 271 0.98 -6.31 -4.39
N TYR A 272 1.20 -5.18 -3.71
CA TYR A 272 0.45 -4.86 -2.49
C TYR A 272 -1.03 -4.61 -2.75
N ARG A 273 -1.41 -3.98 -3.87
CA ARG A 273 -2.83 -3.84 -4.26
C ARG A 273 -3.50 -5.18 -4.53
N GLN A 274 -2.79 -6.12 -5.17
CA GLN A 274 -3.27 -7.48 -5.35
C GLN A 274 -3.44 -8.22 -4.01
N ALA A 275 -2.51 -8.04 -3.07
CA ALA A 275 -2.63 -8.59 -1.72
C ALA A 275 -3.86 -8.03 -1.00
N LEU A 276 -4.08 -6.72 -1.07
CA LEU A 276 -5.18 -6.04 -0.37
C LEU A 276 -6.55 -6.63 -0.73
N GLN A 277 -6.76 -7.08 -1.97
CA GLN A 277 -8.02 -7.73 -2.39
C GLN A 277 -8.33 -8.99 -1.58
N ILE A 278 -7.31 -9.68 -1.06
CA ILE A 278 -7.48 -10.89 -0.25
C ILE A 278 -7.59 -10.54 1.24
N TYR A 279 -6.81 -9.57 1.72
CA TYR A 279 -6.76 -9.22 3.16
C TYR A 279 -7.93 -8.33 3.61
N LYS A 280 -8.48 -7.50 2.72
CA LYS A 280 -9.54 -6.55 3.02
C LYS A 280 -10.77 -7.23 3.61
N ASN A 281 -11.28 -6.70 4.72
CA ASN A 281 -12.52 -7.15 5.38
C ASN A 281 -12.51 -8.63 5.82
N ARG A 282 -11.35 -9.23 6.10
CA ARG A 282 -11.22 -10.64 6.56
C ARG A 282 -10.98 -10.79 8.07
N GLY A 283 -11.00 -9.70 8.83
CA GLY A 283 -10.70 -9.70 10.26
C GLY A 283 -9.20 -9.72 10.61
N TRP A 284 -8.32 -9.61 9.61
CA TRP A 284 -6.86 -9.49 9.80
C TRP A 284 -6.41 -8.04 9.81
N SER A 285 -6.99 -7.24 10.70
CA SER A 285 -6.83 -5.78 10.72
C SER A 285 -5.37 -5.32 10.70
N LEU A 286 -4.49 -5.95 11.49
CA LEU A 286 -3.07 -5.60 11.55
C LEU A 286 -2.34 -5.84 10.21
N ALA A 287 -2.66 -6.95 9.53
CA ALA A 287 -2.07 -7.26 8.23
C ALA A 287 -2.62 -6.35 7.13
N GLU A 288 -3.93 -6.05 7.17
CA GLU A 288 -4.56 -5.06 6.30
C GLU A 288 -3.93 -3.68 6.48
N ASP A 289 -3.76 -3.22 7.72
CA ASP A 289 -3.12 -1.95 8.04
C ASP A 289 -1.68 -1.89 7.54
N HIS A 290 -0.90 -2.96 7.70
CA HIS A 290 0.46 -3.01 7.16
C HIS A 290 0.49 -2.91 5.62
N ILE A 291 -0.41 -3.63 4.93
CA ILE A 291 -0.53 -3.58 3.47
C ILE A 291 -0.95 -2.17 3.02
N GLN A 292 -1.97 -1.61 3.65
CA GLN A 292 -2.47 -0.25 3.38
C GLN A 292 -1.36 0.78 3.61
N TYR A 293 -0.69 0.75 4.75
CA TYR A 293 0.46 1.62 5.02
C TYR A 293 1.53 1.53 3.92
N THR A 294 1.85 0.31 3.49
CA THR A 294 2.83 0.12 2.41
C THR A 294 2.33 0.66 1.07
N ILE A 295 1.04 0.48 0.74
CA ILE A 295 0.41 1.06 -0.46
C ILE A 295 0.50 2.59 -0.41
N GLY A 296 0.17 3.21 0.73
CA GLY A 296 0.24 4.66 0.94
C GLY A 296 1.65 5.19 0.67
N LYS A 297 2.68 4.54 1.24
CA LYS A 297 4.09 4.93 1.00
C LYS A 297 4.51 4.82 -0.47
N GLN A 298 4.12 3.73 -1.13
CA GLN A 298 4.44 3.54 -2.55
C GLN A 298 3.68 4.55 -3.43
N ALA A 299 2.40 4.80 -3.14
CA ALA A 299 1.58 5.79 -3.85
C ALA A 299 2.14 7.20 -3.71
N PHE A 300 2.51 7.61 -2.49
CA PHE A 300 3.14 8.90 -2.20
C PHE A 300 4.44 9.06 -3.01
N THR A 301 5.31 8.04 -3.00
CA THR A 301 6.56 8.06 -3.77
C THR A 301 6.33 8.10 -5.28
N LEU A 302 5.24 7.48 -5.77
CA LEU A 302 4.83 7.50 -7.18
C LEU A 302 4.07 8.76 -7.59
N LYS A 303 3.96 9.77 -6.70
CA LYS A 303 3.20 11.01 -6.91
C LYS A 303 1.70 10.81 -7.14
N ASN A 304 1.17 9.68 -6.69
CA ASN A 304 -0.28 9.47 -6.60
C ASN A 304 -0.75 9.88 -5.19
N ILE A 305 -0.79 11.19 -4.97
CA ILE A 305 -1.01 11.78 -3.65
C ILE A 305 -2.43 11.53 -3.14
N GLU A 306 -3.42 11.56 -4.03
CA GLU A 306 -4.84 11.29 -3.69
C GLU A 306 -5.00 9.90 -3.03
N ILE A 307 -4.45 8.85 -3.65
CA ILE A 307 -4.51 7.49 -3.09
C ILE A 307 -3.71 7.41 -1.77
N ALA A 308 -2.59 8.13 -1.66
CA ALA A 308 -1.82 8.15 -0.42
C ALA A 308 -2.64 8.74 0.74
N CYS A 309 -3.33 9.87 0.51
CA CYS A 309 -4.21 10.50 1.50
C CYS A 309 -5.37 9.59 1.91
N GLU A 310 -6.06 8.96 0.95
CA GLU A 310 -7.16 8.02 1.21
C GLU A 310 -6.69 6.86 2.11
N VAL A 311 -5.57 6.25 1.75
CA VAL A 311 -5.06 5.06 2.43
C VAL A 311 -4.49 5.40 3.81
N PHE A 312 -3.76 6.50 3.96
CA PHE A 312 -3.29 6.93 5.28
C PHE A 312 -4.46 7.37 6.18
N GLY A 313 -5.49 8.01 5.62
CA GLY A 313 -6.72 8.32 6.36
C GLY A 313 -7.44 7.07 6.88
N PHE A 314 -7.52 6.01 6.07
CA PHE A 314 -8.09 4.72 6.50
C PHE A 314 -7.38 4.11 7.71
N LEU A 315 -6.08 4.33 7.87
CA LEU A 315 -5.29 3.81 8.99
C LEU A 315 -5.59 4.51 10.32
N LEU A 316 -6.15 5.72 10.26
CA LEU A 316 -6.52 6.56 11.41
C LEU A 316 -7.98 6.37 11.89
N ARG A 317 -8.66 5.31 11.43
CA ARG A 317 -10.02 4.98 11.86
C ARG A 317 -10.08 4.61 13.35
N SER A 318 -11.18 4.96 14.01
CA SER A 318 -11.43 4.69 15.45
C SER A 318 -11.42 3.19 15.83
N GLY A 319 -11.65 2.29 14.86
CA GLY A 319 -11.59 0.83 15.06
C GLY A 319 -10.22 0.18 14.82
N SER A 320 -9.15 0.97 14.71
CA SER A 320 -7.80 0.44 14.45
C SER A 320 -7.24 -0.33 15.64
N MET A 321 -6.71 -1.53 15.38
CA MET A 321 -6.08 -2.40 16.40
C MET A 321 -4.60 -2.08 16.63
N GLN A 322 -4.08 -1.07 15.94
CA GLN A 322 -2.68 -0.65 16.07
C GLN A 322 -2.44 0.02 17.43
N ASN A 323 -1.17 0.02 17.84
CA ASN A 323 -0.74 0.71 19.06
C ASN A 323 -0.55 2.22 18.82
N ALA A 324 -0.40 2.98 19.91
CA ALA A 324 -0.24 4.43 19.86
C ALA A 324 0.99 4.87 19.02
N GLN A 325 2.11 4.15 19.13
CA GLN A 325 3.33 4.45 18.37
C GLN A 325 3.11 4.33 16.86
N GLN A 326 2.45 3.26 16.43
CA GLN A 326 2.18 3.03 15.01
C GLN A 326 1.14 4.01 14.45
N GLN A 327 0.12 4.38 15.25
CA GLN A 327 -0.83 5.42 14.87
C GLN A 327 -0.17 6.80 14.76
N GLN A 328 0.84 7.10 15.60
CA GLN A 328 1.62 8.33 15.49
C GLN A 328 2.36 8.41 14.14
N ILE A 329 2.94 7.30 13.69
CA ILE A 329 3.59 7.21 12.37
C ILE A 329 2.56 7.45 11.26
N PHE A 330 1.38 6.82 11.34
CA PHE A 330 0.32 7.03 10.36
C PHE A 330 -0.17 8.47 10.31
N LEU A 331 -0.31 9.12 11.48
CA LEU A 331 -0.73 10.51 11.58
C LEU A 331 0.30 11.43 10.92
N LYS A 332 1.60 11.20 11.17
CA LYS A 332 2.69 11.95 10.54
C LYS A 332 2.66 11.84 9.01
N GLU A 333 2.53 10.63 8.49
CA GLU A 333 2.49 10.36 7.05
C GLU A 333 1.22 10.93 6.39
N TYR A 334 0.07 10.89 7.08
CA TYR A 334 -1.16 11.53 6.64
C TYR A 334 -1.04 13.05 6.57
N ILE A 335 -0.48 13.68 7.62
CA ILE A 335 -0.20 15.13 7.66
C ILE A 335 0.69 15.56 6.50
N GLN A 336 1.76 14.80 6.25
CA GLN A 336 2.66 15.06 5.14
C GLN A 336 1.96 14.92 3.78
N ALA A 337 1.23 13.82 3.57
CA ALA A 337 0.52 13.57 2.32
C ALA A 337 -0.54 14.65 2.03
N MET A 338 -1.30 15.06 3.05
CA MET A 338 -2.31 16.11 2.90
C MET A 338 -1.69 17.48 2.60
N ASN A 339 -0.57 17.83 3.22
CA ASN A 339 0.13 19.08 2.89
C ASN A 339 0.62 19.07 1.42
N GLU A 340 1.15 17.95 0.92
CA GLU A 340 1.49 17.82 -0.50
C GLU A 340 0.24 17.85 -1.41
N PHE A 341 -0.87 17.24 -0.97
CA PHE A 341 -2.13 17.29 -1.71
C PHE A 341 -2.69 18.70 -1.83
N LEU A 342 -2.67 19.47 -0.74
CA LEU A 342 -3.17 20.85 -0.69
C LEU A 342 -2.32 21.86 -1.48
N THR A 343 -1.05 21.53 -1.71
CA THR A 343 -0.15 22.33 -2.57
C THR A 343 -0.33 21.99 -4.05
N CYS A 344 -0.90 20.83 -4.38
CA CYS A 344 -1.34 20.51 -5.74
C CYS A 344 -2.65 21.27 -6.01
N HIS A 345 -2.70 22.07 -7.08
CA HIS A 345 -3.89 22.88 -7.41
C HIS A 345 -5.17 22.03 -7.41
N PRO A 346 -6.24 22.46 -6.72
CA PRO A 346 -7.44 21.64 -6.59
C PRO A 346 -8.22 21.58 -7.91
N PRO A 347 -8.70 20.41 -8.35
CA PRO A 347 -9.94 20.36 -9.12
C PRO A 347 -11.07 20.81 -8.18
N VAL A 348 -11.76 21.87 -8.60
CA VAL A 348 -12.87 22.52 -7.89
C VAL A 348 -13.88 21.48 -7.38
N ALA A 349 -14.01 21.36 -6.05
CA ALA A 349 -15.02 20.49 -5.43
C ALA A 349 -16.38 21.21 -5.35
N SER A 350 -17.44 20.49 -5.74
CA SER A 350 -18.82 20.98 -5.80
C SER A 350 -19.45 21.08 -4.40
N PRO A 351 -20.07 22.22 -4.03
CA PRO A 351 -20.55 22.55 -2.68
C PRO A 351 -21.84 21.84 -2.21
N LEU A 352 -22.20 20.67 -2.77
CA LEU A 352 -23.57 20.13 -2.68
C LEU A 352 -23.74 18.81 -1.89
N TYR A 353 -22.75 18.33 -1.13
CA TYR A 353 -22.89 17.05 -0.40
C TYR A 353 -22.50 17.12 1.08
N VAL A 354 -23.33 16.52 1.93
CA VAL A 354 -23.16 16.37 3.38
C VAL A 354 -23.09 14.87 3.73
N PRO A 355 -22.05 14.39 4.43
CA PRO A 355 -21.95 13.00 4.89
C PRO A 355 -22.71 12.77 6.21
N ALA A 356 -23.17 11.52 6.42
CA ALA A 356 -24.02 11.11 7.54
C ALA A 356 -23.23 10.60 8.78
N THR A 357 -23.73 10.92 9.98
CA THR A 357 -23.10 10.67 11.30
C THR A 357 -24.02 9.91 12.25
N ASN A 358 -23.44 9.09 13.15
CA ASN A 358 -24.15 8.11 13.98
C ASN A 358 -23.58 8.00 15.43
N VAL A 359 -24.50 7.95 16.41
CA VAL A 359 -24.45 7.44 17.81
C VAL A 359 -23.94 8.35 18.96
N THR A 360 -24.61 8.21 20.10
CA THR A 360 -24.89 9.11 21.25
C THR A 360 -24.52 8.48 22.59
N ILE A 361 -24.17 9.24 23.66
CA ILE A 361 -24.37 8.85 25.09
C ILE A 361 -24.66 10.09 25.99
N ASN A 362 -25.57 9.91 26.96
CA ASN A 362 -26.32 10.89 27.78
C ASN A 362 -25.79 11.09 29.21
N MET A 363 -26.11 12.24 29.84
CA MET A 363 -26.34 12.32 31.30
C MET A 363 -27.16 13.56 31.75
N GLU A 364 -28.26 13.39 32.48
CA GLU A 364 -29.31 14.40 32.78
C GLU A 364 -28.97 15.48 33.83
N MET A 365 -29.52 16.70 33.64
CA MET A 365 -29.65 17.73 34.69
C MET A 365 -31.03 17.71 35.37
N LYS A 366 -31.08 17.25 36.62
CA LYS A 366 -32.33 16.94 37.34
C LYS A 366 -33.00 18.12 38.08
N ASN A 367 -32.46 19.35 38.04
CA ASN A 367 -32.84 20.43 38.97
C ASN A 367 -33.33 21.76 38.33
N GLU A 368 -33.62 21.80 37.02
CA GLU A 368 -34.02 23.05 36.32
C GLU A 368 -35.35 23.66 36.84
N ILE A 369 -36.25 22.81 37.34
CA ILE A 369 -37.58 23.21 37.85
C ILE A 369 -37.48 24.08 39.10
N VAL A 370 -36.49 23.84 39.96
CA VAL A 370 -36.30 24.59 41.21
C VAL A 370 -35.94 26.05 40.91
N TRP A 371 -35.04 26.28 39.95
CA TRP A 371 -34.60 27.61 39.56
C TRP A 371 -35.71 28.43 38.90
N GLN A 372 -36.51 27.81 38.05
CA GLN A 372 -37.66 28.46 37.42
C GLN A 372 -38.67 28.96 38.46
N LYS A 373 -38.93 28.17 39.51
CA LYS A 373 -39.83 28.56 40.59
C LYS A 373 -39.27 29.71 41.42
N MET A 374 -37.96 29.69 41.70
CA MET A 374 -37.30 30.79 42.43
C MET A 374 -37.36 32.10 41.65
N GLU A 375 -37.14 32.06 40.33
CA GLU A 375 -37.25 33.25 39.46
C GLU A 375 -38.68 33.81 39.44
N GLU A 376 -39.69 32.95 39.31
CA GLU A 376 -41.11 33.34 39.35
C GLU A 376 -41.47 34.06 40.67
N MET A 377 -41.01 33.52 41.80
CA MET A 377 -41.22 34.12 43.12
C MET A 377 -40.57 35.50 43.23
N LEU A 378 -39.35 35.65 42.70
CA LEU A 378 -38.60 36.91 42.70
C LEU A 378 -39.31 37.98 41.86
N VAL A 379 -39.76 37.64 40.65
CA VAL A 379 -40.48 38.57 39.76
C VAL A 379 -41.80 39.01 40.38
N ASN A 380 -42.57 38.08 40.95
CA ASN A 380 -43.84 38.40 41.61
C ASN A 380 -43.65 39.29 42.85
N SER A 381 -42.54 39.14 43.57
CA SER A 381 -42.20 40.03 44.69
C SER A 381 -41.82 41.45 44.24
N ALA A 382 -41.12 41.59 43.12
CA ALA A 382 -40.65 42.87 42.60
C ALA A 382 -41.74 43.63 41.83
N ASN A 383 -42.62 42.91 41.12
CA ASN A 383 -43.73 43.48 40.36
C ASN A 383 -44.98 42.58 40.43
N PRO A 384 -45.91 42.83 41.37
CA PRO A 384 -47.09 41.99 41.58
C PRO A 384 -48.10 41.96 40.41
N LYS A 385 -47.91 42.78 39.37
CA LYS A 385 -48.82 42.89 38.21
C LYS A 385 -48.53 41.87 37.11
N VAL A 386 -47.46 41.08 37.24
CA VAL A 386 -47.10 40.05 36.23
C VAL A 386 -48.01 38.83 36.41
N MET A 387 -49.00 38.68 35.52
CA MET A 387 -49.94 37.54 35.56
C MET A 387 -49.45 36.32 34.77
N VAL A 388 -48.46 36.49 33.88
CA VAL A 388 -47.86 35.42 33.07
C VAL A 388 -46.35 35.54 33.19
N PHE A 389 -45.71 34.55 33.79
CA PHE A 389 -44.26 34.50 33.96
C PHE A 389 -43.65 33.57 32.90
N LYS A 390 -42.65 34.08 32.17
CA LYS A 390 -41.81 33.27 31.27
C LYS A 390 -40.37 33.33 31.81
N PRO A 391 -39.78 32.19 32.19
CA PRO A 391 -38.44 32.17 32.79
C PRO A 391 -37.37 32.63 31.79
N THR A 392 -36.38 33.36 32.30
CA THR A 392 -35.25 33.84 31.50
C THR A 392 -34.22 32.73 31.39
N LYS A 393 -34.12 32.11 30.22
CA LYS A 393 -33.16 31.03 29.98
C LYS A 393 -31.82 31.60 29.49
N ASN A 394 -30.85 31.69 30.39
CA ASN A 394 -29.50 32.16 30.08
C ASN A 394 -28.51 31.02 29.79
N LEU A 395 -28.82 29.80 30.24
CA LEU A 395 -28.00 28.61 30.00
C LEU A 395 -28.71 27.68 29.01
N PHE A 396 -28.09 27.50 27.85
CA PHE A 396 -28.51 26.54 26.84
C PHE A 396 -27.55 25.36 26.84
N THR A 397 -28.11 24.16 26.86
CA THR A 397 -27.33 22.93 26.86
C THR A 397 -27.78 22.04 25.72
N TYR A 398 -26.91 21.10 25.34
CA TYR A 398 -27.22 20.11 24.31
C TYR A 398 -28.49 19.29 24.60
N GLN A 399 -28.86 19.13 25.88
CA GLN A 399 -29.96 18.26 26.29
C GLN A 399 -31.34 18.90 26.10
N ASN A 400 -31.40 20.22 26.04
CA ASN A 400 -32.64 20.98 25.99
C ASN A 400 -32.68 21.80 24.69
N PRO A 401 -32.96 21.16 23.53
CA PRO A 401 -33.02 21.85 22.26
C PRO A 401 -34.15 22.88 22.28
N THR A 402 -33.94 24.02 21.61
CA THR A 402 -34.86 25.15 21.65
C THR A 402 -35.12 25.67 20.25
N VAL A 403 -36.35 26.11 19.99
CA VAL A 403 -36.71 26.84 18.77
C VAL A 403 -36.44 28.34 18.94
N GLU A 404 -36.30 28.80 20.19
CA GLU A 404 -36.01 30.19 20.52
C GLU A 404 -34.50 30.46 20.41
N ASN A 405 -34.16 31.56 19.71
CA ASN A 405 -32.81 32.08 19.65
C ASN A 405 -32.39 32.63 21.04
N PRO A 406 -31.24 32.24 21.59
CA PRO A 406 -30.68 32.88 22.77
C PRO A 406 -30.55 34.38 22.55
N LEU A 407 -30.77 35.16 23.61
CA LEU A 407 -30.67 36.62 23.57
C LEU A 407 -29.36 37.05 24.23
N SER A 408 -28.67 38.00 23.63
CA SER A 408 -27.48 38.64 24.20
C SER A 408 -27.57 40.15 23.97
N ALA A 409 -27.22 40.98 24.94
CA ALA A 409 -27.16 42.42 24.72
C ALA A 409 -25.83 42.81 24.04
N HIS A 410 -25.88 43.86 23.22
CA HIS A 410 -24.70 44.42 22.57
C HIS A 410 -23.58 44.72 23.59
N GLY A 411 -22.39 44.16 23.36
CA GLY A 411 -21.22 44.34 24.23
C GLY A 411 -21.12 43.38 25.41
N GLU A 412 -22.10 42.49 25.63
CA GLU A 412 -22.01 41.45 26.66
C GLU A 412 -21.29 40.19 26.14
N PRO A 413 -20.44 39.55 26.96
CA PRO A 413 -19.79 38.31 26.56
C PRO A 413 -20.74 37.11 26.64
N ILE A 414 -20.73 36.31 25.58
CA ILE A 414 -21.36 34.99 25.47
C ILE A 414 -20.27 33.94 25.71
N GLU A 415 -20.53 33.00 26.62
CA GLU A 415 -19.64 31.86 26.86
C GLU A 415 -20.18 30.61 26.17
N ILE A 416 -19.32 29.97 25.37
CA ILE A 416 -19.64 28.76 24.63
C ILE A 416 -18.67 27.69 25.06
N GLN A 417 -19.20 26.56 25.54
CA GLN A 417 -18.40 25.40 25.91
C GLN A 417 -18.68 24.26 24.93
N THR A 418 -17.61 23.65 24.41
CA THR A 418 -17.70 22.45 23.57
C THR A 418 -16.62 21.45 23.97
N LYS A 419 -16.80 20.19 23.56
CA LYS A 419 -15.85 19.11 23.82
C LYS A 419 -15.32 18.57 22.52
N ILE A 420 -14.02 18.30 22.49
CA ILE A 420 -13.37 17.58 21.39
C ILE A 420 -12.85 16.26 21.93
N LEU A 421 -13.20 15.16 21.25
CA LEU A 421 -12.71 13.82 21.53
C LEU A 421 -11.60 13.46 20.56
N ASN A 422 -10.43 13.08 21.08
CA ASN A 422 -9.40 12.43 20.27
C ASN A 422 -9.71 10.94 20.12
N GLY A 423 -10.20 10.53 18.96
CA GLY A 423 -10.49 9.12 18.66
C GLY A 423 -9.25 8.26 18.35
N LEU A 424 -8.06 8.83 18.33
CA LEU A 424 -6.80 8.12 18.15
C LEU A 424 -6.22 7.70 19.50
N LYS A 425 -5.43 6.64 19.53
CA LYS A 425 -4.67 6.19 20.71
C LYS A 425 -3.38 6.97 20.93
N THR A 426 -2.96 7.76 19.94
CA THR A 426 -1.81 8.66 20.03
C THR A 426 -2.29 10.06 20.42
N SER A 427 -1.45 10.81 21.12
CA SER A 427 -1.74 12.19 21.43
C SER A 427 -1.67 13.06 20.17
N ILE A 428 -2.51 14.09 20.13
CA ILE A 428 -2.55 15.08 19.06
C ILE A 428 -2.35 16.47 19.66
N PHE A 429 -1.65 17.34 18.93
CA PHE A 429 -1.53 18.74 19.31
C PHE A 429 -2.49 19.56 18.46
N PHE A 430 -3.43 20.24 19.11
CA PHE A 430 -4.43 21.09 18.46
C PHE A 430 -4.13 22.55 18.79
N SER A 431 -3.71 23.33 17.80
CA SER A 431 -3.29 24.72 17.95
C SER A 431 -4.12 25.67 17.10
N ASN A 432 -3.93 26.97 17.28
CA ASN A 432 -4.67 28.02 16.57
C ASN A 432 -6.20 27.83 16.66
N ILE A 433 -6.66 27.40 17.83
CA ILE A 433 -8.06 27.08 18.09
C ILE A 433 -8.88 28.36 18.05
N ASP A 434 -9.89 28.38 17.19
CA ASP A 434 -10.78 29.53 17.02
C ASP A 434 -12.19 29.08 16.65
N LEU A 435 -13.17 29.95 16.90
CA LEU A 435 -14.58 29.68 16.63
C LEU A 435 -14.90 30.03 15.18
N ILE A 436 -15.69 29.19 14.51
CA ILE A 436 -16.31 29.50 13.22
C ILE A 436 -17.68 30.06 13.52
N TRP A 437 -17.96 31.26 13.03
CA TRP A 437 -19.20 31.97 13.24
C TRP A 437 -19.58 32.78 12.00
N GLU A 438 -20.82 33.21 11.95
CA GLU A 438 -21.40 34.01 10.88
C GLU A 438 -22.36 35.04 11.50
N LEU A 439 -22.27 36.29 11.08
CA LEU A 439 -23.16 37.35 11.55
C LEU A 439 -24.15 37.70 10.45
N ILE A 440 -25.43 37.66 10.79
CA ILE A 440 -26.54 38.06 9.92
C ILE A 440 -27.07 39.39 10.47
N PRO A 441 -26.69 40.56 9.89
CA PRO A 441 -27.13 41.86 10.39
C PRO A 441 -28.63 42.07 10.14
N ASP A 442 -29.30 42.81 11.01
CA ASP A 442 -30.73 43.13 10.86
C ASP A 442 -31.03 44.02 9.63
N ASN A 443 -30.01 44.68 9.07
CA ASN A 443 -30.13 45.63 7.97
C ASN A 443 -30.04 45.01 6.56
N ASN A 444 -29.95 43.68 6.41
CA ASN A 444 -29.86 42.98 5.11
C ASN A 444 -28.71 43.46 4.18
N GLU A 445 -27.59 43.94 4.73
CA GLU A 445 -26.35 44.16 3.96
C GLU A 445 -25.41 42.95 4.15
N ASP A 446 -24.92 42.38 3.04
CA ASP A 446 -23.93 41.30 3.06
C ASP A 446 -22.60 41.84 3.59
N LEU A 447 -22.19 41.41 4.78
CA LEU A 447 -20.95 41.84 5.43
C LEU A 447 -19.90 40.71 5.40
N GLU A 448 -18.68 41.01 4.93
CA GLU A 448 -17.53 40.12 5.05
C GLU A 448 -17.08 39.97 6.51
N GLN A 449 -16.65 38.78 6.94
CA GLN A 449 -16.25 38.52 8.33
C GLN A 449 -15.04 39.39 8.76
N SER A 450 -15.26 40.36 9.64
CA SER A 450 -14.21 41.21 10.22
C SER A 450 -14.13 41.08 11.75
N THR A 451 -12.92 41.19 12.30
CA THR A 451 -12.66 41.29 13.75
C THR A 451 -13.23 42.57 14.38
N GLU A 452 -13.70 43.51 13.55
CA GLU A 452 -14.42 44.70 13.98
C GLU A 452 -15.81 44.37 14.56
N TYR A 453 -16.39 43.19 14.23
CA TYR A 453 -17.78 42.86 14.55
C TYR A 453 -17.97 41.98 15.80
N ALA A 454 -16.94 41.24 16.21
CA ALA A 454 -16.95 40.49 17.46
C ALA A 454 -15.52 40.25 17.99
N THR A 455 -15.33 40.30 19.31
CA THR A 455 -14.08 39.86 19.94
C THR A 455 -14.24 38.43 20.42
N ILE A 456 -13.35 37.52 19.99
CA ILE A 456 -13.39 36.10 20.36
C ILE A 456 -12.11 35.73 21.10
N THR A 457 -12.27 35.06 22.24
CA THR A 457 -11.17 34.51 23.01
C THR A 457 -11.42 33.03 23.27
N ALA A 458 -10.59 32.16 22.71
CA ALA A 458 -10.57 30.74 23.02
C ALA A 458 -9.67 30.46 24.23
N SER A 459 -10.12 29.56 25.11
CA SER A 459 -9.32 29.03 26.22
C SER A 459 -9.56 27.51 26.34
N PRO A 460 -8.51 26.70 26.13
CA PRO A 460 -7.15 27.06 25.70
C PRO A 460 -7.06 27.42 24.21
N LYS A 461 -6.03 28.19 23.80
CA LYS A 461 -5.70 28.46 22.38
C LYS A 461 -4.93 27.31 21.71
N GLU A 462 -4.31 26.47 22.53
CA GLU A 462 -3.56 25.28 22.14
C GLU A 462 -3.80 24.19 23.18
N ALA A 463 -4.00 22.95 22.74
CA ALA A 463 -4.25 21.82 23.62
C ALA A 463 -3.49 20.58 23.13
N LEU A 464 -2.73 19.96 24.03
CA LEU A 464 -2.30 18.57 23.86
C LEU A 464 -3.45 17.67 24.30
N ILE A 465 -4.02 16.93 23.36
CA ILE A 465 -5.13 16.01 23.62
C ILE A 465 -4.56 14.59 23.60
N GLU A 466 -4.52 13.96 24.76
CA GLU A 466 -4.03 12.58 24.91
C GLU A 466 -4.88 11.60 24.10
N GLY A 467 -4.34 10.42 23.84
CA GLY A 467 -5.06 9.37 23.11
C GLY A 467 -6.37 8.99 23.81
N GLU A 468 -7.46 8.83 23.05
CA GLU A 468 -8.77 8.41 23.55
C GLU A 468 -9.32 9.30 24.69
N SER A 469 -8.94 10.60 24.67
CA SER A 469 -9.32 11.57 25.70
C SER A 469 -10.16 12.74 25.17
N GLU A 470 -10.91 13.36 26.07
CA GLU A 470 -11.70 14.56 25.79
C GLU A 470 -11.00 15.82 26.31
N VAL A 471 -11.04 16.90 25.53
CA VAL A 471 -10.71 18.25 26.00
C VAL A 471 -11.93 19.15 25.91
N VAL A 472 -12.11 19.97 26.95
CA VAL A 472 -13.15 21.00 26.97
C VAL A 472 -12.55 22.30 26.44
N LEU A 473 -13.21 22.89 25.44
CA LEU A 473 -12.86 24.19 24.89
C LEU A 473 -13.91 25.21 25.34
N ASN A 474 -13.43 26.33 25.90
CA ASN A 474 -14.29 27.45 26.31
C ASN A 474 -13.99 28.65 25.42
N PHE A 475 -15.01 29.17 24.77
CA PHE A 475 -14.95 30.38 23.95
C PHE A 475 -15.72 31.50 24.63
N LYS A 476 -15.12 32.68 24.68
CA LYS A 476 -15.77 33.91 25.10
C LYS A 476 -15.92 34.81 23.88
N VAL A 477 -17.16 35.11 23.51
CA VAL A 477 -17.51 35.90 22.33
C VAL A 477 -18.21 37.17 22.76
N THR A 478 -17.73 38.33 22.33
CA THR A 478 -18.40 39.61 22.60
C THR A 478 -18.83 40.24 21.27
N PRO A 479 -20.12 40.14 20.90
CA PRO A 479 -20.63 40.76 19.67
C PRO A 479 -20.66 42.29 19.81
N LYS A 480 -20.27 42.98 18.73
CA LYS A 480 -20.21 44.45 18.61
C LYS A 480 -21.20 45.02 17.59
N LEU A 481 -21.95 44.16 16.91
CA LEU A 481 -22.99 44.55 15.96
C LEU A 481 -24.33 43.89 16.31
N LEU A 482 -25.40 44.58 15.97
CA LEU A 482 -26.77 44.08 16.10
C LEU A 482 -27.09 43.08 14.98
N GLY A 483 -27.90 42.07 15.27
CA GLY A 483 -28.27 41.01 14.33
C GLY A 483 -28.25 39.63 14.96
N THR A 484 -28.22 38.59 14.12
CA THR A 484 -28.14 37.19 14.55
C THR A 484 -26.71 36.66 14.38
N PHE A 485 -26.07 36.34 15.50
CA PHE A 485 -24.75 35.74 15.57
C PHE A 485 -24.86 34.21 15.59
N ARG A 486 -24.53 33.57 14.47
CA ARG A 486 -24.61 32.12 14.27
C ARG A 486 -23.26 31.45 14.53
N ILE A 487 -23.22 30.50 15.45
CA ILE A 487 -22.05 29.69 15.78
C ILE A 487 -22.08 28.43 14.92
N VAL A 488 -21.05 28.24 14.10
CA VAL A 488 -21.03 27.24 13.03
C VAL A 488 -20.12 26.05 13.36
N GLY A 489 -19.03 26.27 14.09
CA GLY A 489 -18.07 25.20 14.37
C GLY A 489 -16.80 25.68 15.09
N VAL A 490 -15.80 24.81 15.11
CA VAL A 490 -14.44 25.10 15.60
C VAL A 490 -13.46 24.87 14.47
N LYS A 491 -12.49 25.77 14.29
CA LYS A 491 -11.35 25.60 13.39
C LYS A 491 -10.06 25.54 14.20
N GLY A 492 -9.05 24.92 13.61
CA GLY A 492 -7.70 24.93 14.17
C GLY A 492 -6.73 24.14 13.32
N GLU A 493 -5.54 23.94 13.87
CA GLU A 493 -4.44 23.24 13.25
C GLU A 493 -4.11 21.98 14.04
N LEU A 494 -4.05 20.84 13.35
CA LEU A 494 -3.71 19.55 13.94
C LEU A 494 -2.27 19.19 13.56
N SER A 495 -1.45 18.88 14.55
CA SER A 495 -0.07 18.42 14.37
C SER A 495 0.26 17.23 15.28
N CYS A 496 1.31 16.50 14.92
CA CYS A 496 1.87 15.47 15.79
C CYS A 496 2.65 16.12 16.93
N PRO A 497 2.50 15.65 18.18
CA PRO A 497 3.36 16.03 19.29
C PRO A 497 4.73 15.38 19.09
N SER A 498 5.62 16.04 18.36
CA SER A 498 7.01 15.64 18.17
C SER A 498 7.93 16.86 18.11
N ASN A 499 9.18 16.70 18.56
CA ASN A 499 10.18 17.77 18.65
C ASN A 499 10.80 18.18 17.29
N GLU A 500 10.47 17.49 16.20
CA GLU A 500 10.92 17.81 14.84
C GLU A 500 9.83 18.58 14.09
N THR A 501 10.26 19.48 13.19
CA THR A 501 9.46 20.36 12.32
C THR A 501 7.96 20.04 12.29
N GLN A 502 7.18 20.84 13.02
CA GLN A 502 5.73 20.69 13.14
C GLN A 502 5.05 21.06 11.82
N SER A 503 4.89 20.08 10.93
CA SER A 503 3.89 20.19 9.88
C SER A 503 2.51 20.07 10.54
N SER A 504 1.66 21.08 10.35
CA SER A 504 0.25 21.06 10.77
C SER A 504 -0.66 20.89 9.55
N ILE A 505 -1.88 20.39 9.76
CA ILE A 505 -2.98 20.52 8.80
C ILE A 505 -4.04 21.44 9.41
N LYS A 506 -4.51 22.41 8.64
CA LYS A 506 -5.69 23.20 8.98
C LYS A 506 -6.96 22.41 8.75
N GLY A 507 -7.84 22.38 9.75
CA GLY A 507 -9.12 21.69 9.68
C GLY A 507 -10.24 22.47 10.36
N SER A 508 -11.47 22.03 10.12
CA SER A 508 -12.65 22.53 10.81
C SER A 508 -13.57 21.37 11.20
N LEU A 509 -14.23 21.53 12.34
CA LEU A 509 -15.29 20.67 12.83
C LEU A 509 -16.55 21.53 12.92
N LEU A 510 -17.52 21.24 12.06
CA LEU A 510 -18.80 21.95 12.02
C LEU A 510 -19.75 21.34 13.05
N PHE A 511 -20.53 22.19 13.72
CA PHE A 511 -21.58 21.74 14.63
C PHE A 511 -22.81 21.31 13.83
N GLU A 512 -23.39 20.17 14.21
CA GLU A 512 -24.66 19.71 13.63
C GLU A 512 -25.86 20.30 14.40
N THR A 513 -26.92 20.64 13.66
CA THR A 513 -28.17 21.15 14.23
C THR A 513 -29.09 19.99 14.59
N GLN A 514 -29.56 19.95 15.84
CA GLN A 514 -30.43 18.89 16.34
C GLN A 514 -31.87 19.10 15.83
N GLN A 515 -32.51 18.01 15.36
CA GLN A 515 -33.94 18.02 15.04
C GLN A 515 -34.80 17.89 16.31
N ILE A 516 -35.83 18.73 16.41
CA ILE A 516 -36.82 18.70 17.48
C ILE A 516 -38.04 17.93 16.98
N LYS A 517 -38.33 16.79 17.61
CA LYS A 517 -39.49 15.97 17.24
C LYS A 517 -40.79 16.73 17.55
N PRO A 518 -41.70 16.90 16.58
CA PRO A 518 -42.96 17.59 16.81
C PRO A 518 -43.86 16.82 17.78
N THR A 519 -44.52 17.54 18.69
CA THR A 519 -45.44 16.97 19.70
C THR A 519 -46.82 16.63 19.13
N LYS A 520 -47.13 17.07 17.89
CA LYS A 520 -48.42 16.84 17.21
C LYS A 520 -48.20 16.30 15.79
N GLN A 521 -49.10 15.42 15.33
CA GLN A 521 -49.18 15.03 13.91
C GLN A 521 -49.59 16.29 13.09
N ASN A 522 -48.90 16.55 11.96
CA ASN A 522 -48.99 17.72 11.06
C ASN A 522 -48.18 18.99 11.35
N THR A 523 -47.29 19.04 12.34
CA THR A 523 -46.35 20.19 12.48
C THR A 523 -45.04 19.96 11.72
N PRO A 524 -44.48 21.00 11.04
CA PRO A 524 -43.21 20.89 10.33
C PRO A 524 -42.06 20.54 11.28
N ILE A 525 -41.03 19.86 10.75
CA ILE A 525 -39.81 19.54 11.51
C ILE A 525 -39.15 20.86 11.93
N GLN A 526 -38.92 21.02 13.23
CA GLN A 526 -38.23 22.17 13.80
C GLN A 526 -36.78 21.81 14.12
N PHE A 527 -35.89 22.81 14.04
CA PHE A 527 -34.47 22.66 14.30
C PHE A 527 -34.06 23.49 15.50
N ASP A 528 -33.06 22.99 16.21
CA ASP A 528 -32.48 23.67 17.35
C ASP A 528 -31.75 24.95 16.93
N SER A 529 -32.16 26.06 17.53
CA SER A 529 -31.69 27.41 17.22
C SER A 529 -30.76 27.97 18.31
N LYS A 530 -30.32 27.15 19.27
CA LYS A 530 -29.42 27.56 20.38
C LYS A 530 -28.07 28.13 19.94
N LEU A 531 -27.62 27.80 18.73
CA LEU A 531 -26.36 28.31 18.19
C LEU A 531 -26.55 29.60 17.38
N ALA A 532 -27.78 30.10 17.23
CA ALA A 532 -28.11 31.37 16.59
C ALA A 532 -28.51 32.40 17.65
N VAL A 533 -27.53 33.16 18.15
CA VAL A 533 -27.74 34.15 19.22
C VAL A 533 -28.21 35.47 18.63
N LYS A 534 -29.35 35.99 19.07
CA LYS A 534 -29.86 37.30 18.66
C LYS A 534 -29.27 38.39 19.55
N VAL A 535 -28.55 39.32 18.94
CA VAL A 535 -27.88 40.45 19.61
C VAL A 535 -28.83 41.64 19.65
N LEU A 536 -29.23 42.03 20.86
CA LEU A 536 -30.14 43.13 21.13
C LEU A 536 -29.39 44.46 21.36
N PRO A 537 -30.07 45.62 21.22
CA PRO A 537 -29.50 46.91 21.60
C PRO A 537 -29.01 46.95 23.06
N SER A 538 -28.16 47.94 23.36
CA SER A 538 -27.64 48.15 24.72
C SER A 538 -28.76 48.26 25.75
N ALA A 539 -28.62 47.51 26.85
CA ALA A 539 -29.60 47.44 27.94
C ALA A 539 -28.96 47.85 29.28
N PRO A 540 -29.76 48.18 30.32
CA PRO A 540 -29.23 48.41 31.67
C PRO A 540 -28.47 47.18 32.17
N ALA A 541 -27.20 47.34 32.53
CA ALA A 541 -26.31 46.25 32.91
C ALA A 541 -26.03 46.26 34.41
N LEU A 542 -26.30 45.14 35.10
CA LEU A 542 -25.88 44.91 36.47
C LEU A 542 -24.64 44.01 36.46
N LYS A 543 -23.47 44.58 36.75
CA LYS A 543 -22.23 43.84 36.87
C LYS A 543 -22.20 43.10 38.21
N ILE A 544 -22.07 41.78 38.15
CA ILE A 544 -21.94 40.90 39.32
C ILE A 544 -20.51 40.37 39.35
N CYS A 545 -19.76 40.63 40.43
CA CYS A 545 -18.43 40.07 40.62
C CYS A 545 -18.38 39.28 41.93
N PHE A 546 -17.78 38.09 41.88
CA PHE A 546 -17.49 37.27 43.05
C PHE A 546 -16.04 37.47 43.49
N SER A 547 -15.77 37.36 44.79
CA SER A 547 -14.40 37.23 45.30
C SER A 547 -13.73 35.96 44.75
N GLN A 548 -12.41 35.92 44.71
CA GLN A 548 -11.65 34.81 44.14
C GLN A 548 -12.08 33.47 44.74
N THR A 549 -12.66 32.61 43.91
CA THR A 549 -13.07 31.25 44.30
C THR A 549 -11.88 30.30 44.12
N PRO A 550 -11.44 29.61 45.17
CA PRO A 550 -10.32 28.67 45.05
C PRO A 550 -10.71 27.47 44.19
N LYS A 551 -9.73 26.95 43.43
CA LYS A 551 -9.92 25.81 42.53
C LYS A 551 -9.96 24.47 43.28
N ASP A 552 -9.34 24.44 44.46
CA ASP A 552 -9.27 23.29 45.35
C ASP A 552 -9.81 23.69 46.73
N VAL A 553 -10.65 22.83 47.31
CA VAL A 553 -11.29 23.06 48.63
C VAL A 553 -11.15 21.77 49.44
N LEU A 554 -10.82 21.87 50.72
CA LEU A 554 -10.72 20.71 51.60
C LEU A 554 -12.11 20.19 52.00
N PHE A 555 -12.21 18.90 52.29
CA PHE A 555 -13.49 18.29 52.70
C PHE A 555 -13.98 18.92 54.01
N GLY A 556 -15.13 19.63 53.94
CA GLY A 556 -15.74 20.33 55.07
C GLY A 556 -15.34 21.80 55.24
N GLU A 557 -14.47 22.33 54.37
CA GLU A 557 -14.07 23.73 54.40
C GLU A 557 -15.21 24.65 53.90
N VAL A 558 -15.50 25.71 54.66
CA VAL A 558 -16.50 26.72 54.31
C VAL A 558 -15.78 28.01 53.92
N ILE A 559 -15.88 28.37 52.64
CA ILE A 559 -15.19 29.53 52.09
C ILE A 559 -16.22 30.64 51.83
N PRO A 560 -16.13 31.78 52.53
CA PRO A 560 -17.06 32.88 52.31
C PRO A 560 -16.77 33.53 50.95
N ILE A 561 -17.76 33.50 50.05
CA ILE A 561 -17.71 34.18 48.76
C ILE A 561 -18.42 35.53 48.91
N GLN A 562 -17.70 36.63 48.74
CA GLN A 562 -18.29 37.96 48.68
C GLN A 562 -18.84 38.21 47.27
N ILE A 563 -20.09 38.66 47.19
CA ILE A 563 -20.75 39.06 45.95
C ILE A 563 -20.83 40.59 45.93
N SER A 564 -20.31 41.20 44.87
CA SER A 564 -20.44 42.63 44.62
C SER A 564 -21.34 42.84 43.41
N LEU A 565 -22.37 43.68 43.61
CA LEU A 565 -23.36 44.03 42.60
C LEU A 565 -23.19 45.51 42.29
N LEU A 566 -22.77 45.84 41.06
CA LEU A 566 -22.55 47.20 40.60
C LEU A 566 -23.42 47.46 39.38
N ASN A 567 -24.36 48.40 39.47
CA ASN A 567 -25.11 48.83 38.29
C ASN A 567 -24.19 49.65 37.39
N THR A 568 -23.87 49.11 36.22
CA THR A 568 -23.03 49.75 35.18
C THR A 568 -23.84 50.18 33.96
N GLY A 569 -25.17 50.01 33.99
CA GLY A 569 -26.07 50.42 32.92
C GLY A 569 -26.17 51.94 32.82
N ALA A 570 -26.31 52.46 31.59
CA ALA A 570 -26.77 53.82 31.39
C ALA A 570 -28.21 53.94 31.89
N VAL A 571 -28.54 55.04 32.58
CA VAL A 571 -29.93 55.35 32.96
C VAL A 571 -30.76 55.36 31.68
N ALA A 572 -31.78 54.50 31.60
CA ALA A 572 -32.75 54.55 30.52
C ALA A 572 -33.31 55.98 30.50
N LYS A 573 -32.99 56.76 29.45
CA LYS A 573 -33.74 57.99 29.18
C LYS A 573 -35.15 57.53 28.87
N ILE A 574 -36.05 57.73 29.85
CA ILE A 574 -37.49 57.47 29.74
C ILE A 574 -38.05 58.23 28.54
#